data_AF-A0AAV4K043-F1
#
_entry.id   AF-A0AAV4K043-F1
#
_cell.length_a   1.000
_cell.length_b   1.000
_cell.length_c   1.000
_cell.angle_alpha   90.00
_cell.angle_beta   90.00
_cell.angle_gamma   90.00
#
_symmetry.space_group_name_H-M   'P 1'
#
loop_
_entity.id
_entity.type
_entity.pdbx_description
1 polymer ?
#
loop_
_entity_poly.entity_id
_entity_poly.type
_entity_poly.pdbx_seq_one_letter_code
_entity_poly.pdbx_strand_id
1 'polypeptide(L)'
;MTRSYTPATTDDKGNVTPAKETWTVGEVGPATFTFMSRPGSDAAYITGYRIVRYDYNGRIIDASEPVEKSDLYVPSGYDCPERASLPNYQSCPQFNTDGSMKSDTVPANGLPVQMAINLASALVSEVQSTRRNAYSTVDLEFFGYSANNRPVTVTVKDVVSRAYKLGD
;
A
#
# COMPACT_ATOMS: atom_id res chain seq x y z
N MET A 1 -11.96 14.24 11.48
CA MET A 1 -13.31 14.08 10.95
C MET A 1 -14.19 15.15 11.54
N THR A 2 -14.83 16.04 10.78
CA THR A 2 -15.75 17.05 11.33
C THR A 2 -17.17 16.69 10.94
N ARG A 3 -18.09 16.74 11.90
CA ARG A 3 -19.52 16.46 11.70
C ARG A 3 -20.28 17.77 11.67
N SER A 4 -21.13 17.98 10.65
CA SER A 4 -22.09 19.07 10.66
C SER A 4 -23.49 18.52 10.39
N TYR A 5 -24.43 18.94 11.23
CA TYR A 5 -25.83 18.57 11.12
C TYR A 5 -26.64 19.81 10.76
N THR A 6 -27.39 19.72 9.66
CA THR A 6 -28.39 20.70 9.27
C THR A 6 -29.76 20.12 9.60
N PRO A 7 -30.50 20.69 10.56
CA PRO A 7 -31.85 20.21 10.88
C PRO A 7 -32.79 20.42 9.69
N ALA A 8 -33.89 19.66 9.68
CA ALA A 8 -34.93 19.84 8.68
C ALA A 8 -35.55 21.24 8.81
N THR A 9 -35.86 21.86 7.68
CA THR A 9 -36.55 23.15 7.63
C THR A 9 -37.80 23.06 6.76
N THR A 10 -38.83 23.80 7.13
CA THR A 10 -40.05 23.94 6.33
C THR A 10 -40.12 25.37 5.83
N ASP A 11 -40.29 25.56 4.52
CA ASP A 11 -40.45 26.90 3.94
C ASP A 11 -41.88 27.45 4.17
N ASP A 12 -42.09 28.73 3.85
CA ASP A 12 -43.39 29.42 4.00
C ASP A 12 -44.50 28.83 3.10
N LYS A 13 -44.15 27.90 2.19
CA LYS A 13 -45.07 27.19 1.29
C LYS A 13 -45.34 25.75 1.74
N GLY A 14 -44.78 25.33 2.88
CA GLY A 14 -44.96 23.99 3.44
C GLY A 14 -44.03 22.92 2.87
N ASN A 15 -43.04 23.29 2.04
CA ASN A 15 -42.07 22.32 1.52
C ASN A 15 -41.03 22.00 2.60
N VAL A 16 -40.83 20.72 2.85
CA VAL A 16 -39.84 20.23 3.83
C VAL A 16 -38.51 19.99 3.12
N THR A 17 -37.47 20.70 3.57
CA THR A 17 -36.08 20.33 3.32
C THR A 17 -35.67 19.30 4.38
N PRO A 18 -35.34 18.06 4.00
CA PRO A 18 -34.93 17.04 4.97
C PRO A 18 -33.67 17.44 5.71
N ALA A 19 -33.52 16.92 6.94
CA ALA A 19 -32.27 17.07 7.67
C ALA A 19 -31.11 16.45 6.88
N LYS A 20 -29.95 17.11 6.91
CA LYS A 20 -28.74 16.68 6.22
C LYS A 20 -27.62 16.52 7.22
N GLU A 21 -26.94 15.39 7.16
CA GLU A 21 -25.71 15.14 7.91
C GLU A 21 -24.55 15.06 6.93
N THR A 22 -23.50 15.86 7.17
CA THR A 22 -22.27 15.83 6.38
C THR A 22 -21.07 15.55 7.26
N TRP A 23 -20.19 14.71 6.74
CA TRP A 23 -18.96 14.28 7.40
C TRP A 23 -17.76 14.70 6.56
N THR A 24 -16.84 15.44 7.15
CA THR A 24 -15.54 15.74 6.54
C THR A 24 -14.53 14.75 7.11
N VAL A 25 -13.89 13.93 6.28
CA VAL A 25 -12.87 12.96 6.73
C VAL A 25 -11.50 13.66 6.71
N GLY A 26 -10.67 13.46 7.74
CA GLY A 26 -9.27 13.93 7.67
C GLY A 26 -8.48 13.00 6.75
N GLU A 27 -7.55 13.52 5.95
CA GLU A 27 -6.79 12.71 4.99
C GLU A 27 -6.19 11.48 5.67
N VAL A 28 -6.70 10.30 5.31
CA VAL A 28 -6.08 9.04 5.71
C VAL A 28 -5.05 8.72 4.65
N GLY A 29 -3.77 8.88 5.00
CA GLY A 29 -2.69 8.49 4.12
C GLY A 29 -2.68 6.97 3.92
N PRO A 30 -2.42 6.48 2.69
CA PRO A 30 -2.22 5.05 2.47
C PRO A 30 -1.00 4.53 3.25
N ALA A 31 -0.97 3.24 3.56
CA ALA A 31 0.23 2.59 4.06
C ALA A 31 1.25 2.45 2.93
N THR A 32 2.45 3.01 3.12
CA THR A 32 3.54 2.95 2.14
C THR A 32 4.48 1.80 2.48
N PHE A 33 4.68 0.90 1.51
CA PHE A 33 5.61 -0.21 1.59
C PHE A 33 6.82 0.09 0.71
N THR A 34 8.02 -0.07 1.26
CA THR A 34 9.27 0.12 0.53
C THR A 34 9.92 -1.24 0.27
N PHE A 35 10.20 -1.53 -0.99
CA PHE A 35 10.86 -2.74 -1.44
C PHE A 35 12.26 -2.42 -1.90
N MET A 36 13.20 -3.29 -1.53
CA MET A 36 14.60 -3.17 -1.91
C MET A 36 15.20 -4.56 -1.99
N SER A 37 15.90 -4.85 -3.08
CA SER A 37 16.64 -6.08 -3.21
C SER A 37 17.90 -6.04 -2.32
N ARG A 38 18.26 -7.20 -1.78
CA ARG A 38 19.49 -7.36 -0.99
C ARG A 38 20.70 -7.37 -1.93
N PRO A 39 21.91 -7.07 -1.42
CA PRO A 39 23.14 -7.16 -2.22
C PRO A 39 23.29 -8.49 -2.93
N GLY A 40 23.56 -8.44 -4.23
CA GLY A 40 23.73 -9.60 -5.09
C GLY A 40 22.43 -10.29 -5.52
N SER A 41 21.26 -9.74 -5.18
CA SER A 41 19.98 -10.35 -5.56
C SER A 41 19.54 -9.91 -6.95
N ASP A 42 18.86 -10.79 -7.65
CA ASP A 42 18.17 -10.46 -8.90
C ASP A 42 17.10 -9.38 -8.67
N ALA A 43 16.75 -8.67 -9.74
CA ALA A 43 15.55 -7.85 -9.75
C ALA A 43 14.30 -8.72 -9.58
N ALA A 44 13.18 -8.12 -9.19
CA ALA A 44 11.91 -8.81 -9.05
C ALA A 44 10.73 -7.94 -9.48
N TYR A 45 9.66 -8.58 -9.90
CA TYR A 45 8.35 -7.99 -10.07
C TYR A 45 7.46 -8.46 -8.93
N ILE A 46 6.90 -7.52 -8.17
CA ILE A 46 5.80 -7.81 -7.24
C ILE A 46 4.51 -7.63 -8.03
N THR A 47 3.81 -8.74 -8.27
CA THR A 47 2.62 -8.84 -9.13
C THR A 47 1.32 -8.62 -8.36
N GLY A 48 1.36 -8.74 -7.04
CA GLY A 48 0.17 -8.58 -6.22
C GLY A 48 0.45 -8.73 -4.73
N TYR A 49 -0.64 -8.63 -3.98
CA TYR A 49 -0.66 -8.91 -2.55
C TYR A 49 -1.97 -9.58 -2.15
N ARG A 50 -1.96 -10.24 -1.00
CA ARG A 50 -3.16 -10.76 -0.34
C ARG A 50 -3.14 -10.43 1.13
N ILE A 51 -4.32 -10.21 1.71
CA ILE A 51 -4.47 -10.10 3.16
C ILE A 51 -4.52 -11.52 3.71
N VAL A 52 -3.57 -11.88 4.56
CA VAL A 52 -3.51 -13.22 5.18
C VAL A 52 -4.16 -13.24 6.56
N ARG A 53 -4.28 -12.08 7.20
CA ARG A 53 -5.01 -11.87 8.45
C ARG A 53 -5.57 -10.46 8.47
N TYR A 54 -6.85 -10.34 8.83
CA TYR A 54 -7.45 -9.03 9.08
C TYR A 54 -8.16 -9.03 10.43
N ASP A 55 -7.61 -8.32 11.41
CA ASP A 55 -8.28 -8.04 12.67
C ASP A 55 -9.00 -6.69 12.54
N TYR A 56 -10.32 -6.72 12.60
CA TYR A 56 -11.19 -5.56 12.48
C TYR A 56 -11.98 -5.37 13.77
N ASN A 57 -11.69 -4.31 14.53
CA ASN A 57 -12.31 -4.07 15.84
C ASN A 57 -12.30 -5.30 16.77
N GLY A 58 -11.26 -6.14 16.73
CA GLY A 58 -11.12 -7.34 17.56
C GLY A 58 -11.75 -8.60 16.95
N ARG A 59 -12.32 -8.49 15.74
CA ARG A 59 -12.87 -9.62 14.98
C ARG A 59 -11.90 -10.01 13.89
N ILE A 60 -11.43 -11.26 13.93
CA ILE A 60 -10.59 -11.81 12.86
C ILE A 60 -11.50 -12.17 11.68
N ILE A 61 -11.18 -11.60 10.54
CA ILE A 61 -11.76 -11.91 9.23
C ILE A 61 -10.72 -12.74 8.47
N ASP A 62 -11.18 -13.79 7.80
CA ASP A 62 -10.33 -14.70 7.03
C ASP A 62 -9.66 -14.01 5.84
N ALA A 63 -8.64 -14.69 5.30
CA ALA A 63 -7.80 -14.21 4.22
C ALA A 63 -8.63 -13.73 3.00
N SER A 64 -8.19 -12.63 2.39
CA SER A 64 -8.80 -12.12 1.17
C SER A 64 -8.35 -12.90 -0.05
N GLU A 65 -9.18 -12.89 -1.10
CA GLU A 65 -8.71 -13.22 -2.45
C GLU A 65 -7.49 -12.36 -2.82
N PRO A 66 -6.53 -12.90 -3.59
CA PRO A 66 -5.38 -12.14 -4.04
C PRO A 66 -5.78 -10.93 -4.90
N VAL A 67 -5.08 -9.81 -4.70
CA VAL A 67 -5.19 -8.62 -5.53
C VAL A 67 -4.03 -8.58 -6.52
N GLU A 68 -4.27 -9.04 -7.73
CA GLU A 68 -3.32 -9.04 -8.86
C GLU A 68 -3.40 -7.73 -9.64
N LYS A 69 -3.03 -6.62 -9.00
CA LYS A 69 -3.03 -5.28 -9.62
C LYS A 69 -1.73 -4.50 -9.38
N SER A 70 -0.70 -5.18 -8.88
CA SER A 70 0.58 -4.53 -8.60
C SER A 70 1.53 -4.92 -9.72
N ASP A 71 2.11 -3.97 -10.44
CA ASP A 71 3.21 -4.24 -11.37
C ASP A 71 4.43 -3.45 -10.91
N LEU A 72 4.92 -3.77 -9.71
CA LEU A 72 6.03 -3.05 -9.10
C LEU A 72 7.35 -3.75 -9.43
N TYR A 73 8.19 -3.11 -10.25
CA TYR A 73 9.55 -3.55 -10.51
C TYR A 73 10.49 -3.11 -9.38
N VAL A 74 11.14 -4.08 -8.75
CA VAL A 74 12.18 -3.91 -7.73
C VAL A 74 13.54 -4.13 -8.41
N PRO A 75 14.38 -3.10 -8.55
CA PRO A 75 15.69 -3.22 -9.20
C PRO A 75 16.62 -4.21 -8.49
N SER A 76 17.55 -4.80 -9.23
CA SER A 76 18.54 -5.75 -8.71
C SER A 76 19.47 -5.14 -7.67
N GLY A 77 20.04 -5.99 -6.82
CA GLY A 77 20.96 -5.61 -5.74
C GLY A 77 22.40 -5.41 -6.22
N TYR A 78 22.60 -4.52 -7.17
CA TYR A 78 23.91 -4.23 -7.75
C TYR A 78 24.11 -2.75 -7.99
N ASP A 79 25.33 -2.28 -7.79
CA ASP A 79 25.78 -0.94 -8.12
C ASP A 79 26.81 -0.99 -9.25
N CYS A 80 26.88 0.09 -10.03
CA CYS A 80 27.74 0.22 -11.20
C CYS A 80 28.09 1.71 -11.41
N PRO A 81 29.22 2.02 -12.08
CA PRO A 81 29.67 3.41 -12.25
C PRO A 81 28.64 4.31 -12.94
N GLU A 82 27.89 3.77 -13.90
CA GLU A 82 26.83 4.49 -14.62
C GLU A 82 25.51 4.63 -13.85
N ARG A 83 25.43 4.19 -12.59
CA ARG A 83 24.18 4.22 -11.80
C ARG A 83 23.47 5.57 -11.83
N ALA A 84 24.23 6.67 -11.73
CA ALA A 84 23.67 8.02 -11.72
C ALA A 84 23.03 8.46 -13.05
N SER A 85 23.37 7.83 -14.18
CA SER A 85 22.79 8.11 -15.49
C SER A 85 21.68 7.13 -15.89
N LEU A 86 21.52 6.03 -15.15
CA LEU A 86 20.43 5.07 -15.36
C LEU A 86 19.12 5.57 -14.71
N PRO A 87 17.95 5.30 -15.32
CA PRO A 87 16.67 5.51 -14.66
C PRO A 87 16.57 4.74 -13.33
N ASN A 88 15.88 5.32 -12.34
CA ASN A 88 15.74 4.71 -11.00
C ASN A 88 15.00 3.36 -10.99
N TYR A 89 14.28 3.04 -12.06
CA TYR A 89 13.62 1.75 -12.26
C TYR A 89 14.51 0.73 -12.97
N GLN A 90 15.74 1.06 -13.37
CA GLN A 90 16.62 0.18 -14.13
C GLN A 90 17.66 -0.49 -13.23
N SER A 91 17.92 -1.77 -13.47
CA SER A 91 18.98 -2.53 -12.81
C SER A 91 20.35 -2.26 -13.45
N CYS A 92 21.43 -2.39 -12.68
CA CYS A 92 22.77 -2.26 -13.26
C CYS A 92 23.01 -3.44 -14.20
N PRO A 93 23.55 -3.20 -15.42
CA PRO A 93 23.89 -4.29 -16.32
C PRO A 93 25.06 -5.10 -15.73
N GLN A 94 24.84 -6.40 -15.54
CA GLN A 94 25.88 -7.32 -15.05
C GLN A 94 26.81 -7.83 -16.16
N PHE A 95 26.38 -7.68 -17.42
CA PHE A 95 27.06 -8.20 -18.58
C PHE A 95 27.35 -7.09 -19.58
N ASN A 96 28.50 -7.19 -20.23
CA ASN A 96 28.82 -6.42 -21.43
C ASN A 96 27.97 -6.89 -22.61
N THR A 97 27.98 -6.13 -23.71
CA THR A 97 27.26 -6.48 -24.94
C THR A 97 27.75 -7.79 -25.58
N ASP A 98 28.98 -8.22 -25.27
CA ASP A 98 29.57 -9.50 -25.69
C ASP A 98 29.24 -10.67 -24.75
N GLY A 99 28.47 -10.43 -23.68
CA GLY A 99 28.07 -11.44 -22.70
C GLY A 99 29.10 -11.71 -21.60
N SER A 100 30.26 -11.05 -21.60
CA SER A 100 31.22 -11.14 -20.50
C SER A 100 30.72 -10.41 -19.25
N MET A 101 31.07 -10.89 -18.05
CA MET A 101 30.71 -10.20 -16.81
C MET A 101 31.42 -8.85 -16.68
N LYS A 102 30.68 -7.83 -16.30
CA LYS A 102 31.23 -6.51 -15.95
C LYS A 102 31.97 -6.57 -14.62
N SER A 103 33.26 -6.24 -14.63
CA SER A 103 34.10 -6.26 -13.41
C SER A 103 33.83 -5.11 -12.44
N ASP A 104 33.21 -4.03 -12.93
CA ASP A 104 32.89 -2.82 -12.17
C ASP A 104 31.48 -2.84 -11.56
N THR A 105 30.69 -3.89 -11.83
CA THR A 105 29.38 -4.09 -11.22
C THR A 105 29.54 -4.90 -9.95
N VAL A 106 29.19 -4.29 -8.81
CA VAL A 106 29.42 -4.88 -7.48
C VAL A 106 28.11 -5.10 -6.74
N PRO A 107 28.01 -6.13 -5.88
CA PRO A 107 26.84 -6.31 -5.02
C PRO A 107 26.59 -5.10 -4.12
N ALA A 108 25.37 -4.58 -4.12
CA ALA A 108 24.93 -3.45 -3.30
C ALA A 108 23.42 -3.51 -3.04
N ASN A 109 22.89 -2.71 -2.13
CA ASN A 109 21.43 -2.63 -2.02
C ASN A 109 20.81 -2.11 -3.32
N GLY A 110 19.69 -2.72 -3.75
CA GLY A 110 18.94 -2.17 -4.87
C GLY A 110 18.38 -0.79 -4.56
N LEU A 111 17.91 -0.09 -5.59
CA LEU A 111 17.20 1.18 -5.36
C LEU A 111 15.85 0.90 -4.69
N PRO A 112 15.47 1.68 -3.66
CA PRO A 112 14.19 1.51 -3.02
C PRO A 112 13.05 1.93 -3.95
N VAL A 113 12.03 1.09 -4.04
CA VAL A 113 10.78 1.39 -4.74
C VAL A 113 9.61 1.27 -3.80
N GLN A 114 8.55 2.03 -4.04
CA GLN A 114 7.43 2.15 -3.11
C GLN A 114 6.11 1.81 -3.77
N MET A 115 5.21 1.23 -2.98
CA MET A 115 3.79 1.13 -3.30
C MET A 115 2.95 1.56 -2.10
N ALA A 116 1.78 2.12 -2.37
CA ALA A 116 0.88 2.61 -1.36
C ALA A 116 -0.44 1.84 -1.42
N ILE A 117 -0.91 1.33 -0.28
CA ILE A 117 -2.18 0.61 -0.18
C ILE A 117 -3.09 1.34 0.81
N ASN A 118 -4.31 1.65 0.39
CA ASN A 118 -5.31 2.23 1.29
C ASN A 118 -6.04 1.10 2.05
N LEU A 119 -5.59 0.82 3.27
CA LEU A 119 -6.15 -0.21 4.15
C LEU A 119 -7.24 0.32 5.10
N ALA A 120 -7.44 1.64 5.15
CA ALA A 120 -8.28 2.29 6.14
C ALA A 120 -9.68 2.67 5.62
N SER A 121 -9.96 2.44 4.35
CA SER A 121 -11.23 2.83 3.70
C SER A 121 -12.45 2.26 4.43
N ALA A 122 -12.43 0.99 4.80
CA ALA A 122 -13.52 0.33 5.53
C ALA A 122 -13.73 0.87 6.96
N LEU A 123 -12.70 1.46 7.58
CA LEU A 123 -12.82 2.04 8.92
C LEU A 123 -13.62 3.34 8.92
N VAL A 124 -13.57 4.11 7.82
CA VAL A 124 -14.33 5.36 7.69
C VAL A 124 -15.83 5.08 7.72
N SER A 125 -16.30 4.09 6.96
CA SER A 125 -17.71 3.70 6.92
C SER A 125 -18.22 3.23 8.27
N GLU A 126 -17.39 2.57 9.06
CA GLU A 126 -17.76 2.07 10.40
C GLU A 126 -17.85 3.17 11.44
N VAL A 127 -16.94 4.16 11.39
CA VAL A 127 -17.07 5.34 12.27
C VAL A 127 -18.37 6.10 11.95
N GLN A 128 -18.73 6.21 10.67
CA GLN A 128 -19.98 6.85 10.24
C GLN A 128 -21.23 6.08 10.71
N SER A 129 -21.22 4.74 10.64
CA SER A 129 -22.37 3.90 11.01
C SER A 129 -22.55 3.77 12.53
N THR A 130 -21.45 3.54 13.26
CA THR A 130 -21.49 3.23 14.69
C THR A 130 -21.31 4.44 15.60
N ARG A 131 -20.78 5.55 15.05
CA ARG A 131 -20.36 6.73 15.82
C ARG A 131 -19.32 6.41 16.91
N ARG A 132 -18.50 5.38 16.71
CA ARG A 132 -17.40 4.97 17.59
C ARG A 132 -16.09 4.98 16.83
N ASN A 133 -14.97 5.03 17.56
CA ASN A 133 -13.66 4.83 16.96
C ASN A 133 -13.55 3.40 16.40
N ALA A 134 -12.80 3.24 15.32
CA ALA A 134 -12.55 1.96 14.69
C ALA A 134 -11.04 1.75 14.49
N TYR A 135 -10.61 0.51 14.52
CA TYR A 135 -9.24 0.13 14.20
C TYR A 135 -9.22 -1.16 13.40
N SER A 136 -8.10 -1.36 12.71
CA SER A 136 -7.78 -2.66 12.16
C SER A 136 -6.28 -2.93 12.16
N THR A 137 -5.94 -4.22 12.20
CA THR A 137 -4.57 -4.72 12.03
C THR A 137 -4.56 -5.72 10.88
N VAL A 138 -3.67 -5.53 9.91
CA VAL A 138 -3.60 -6.33 8.69
C VAL A 138 -2.22 -6.99 8.60
N ASP A 139 -2.20 -8.29 8.31
CA ASP A 139 -1.01 -8.97 7.80
C ASP A 139 -1.16 -9.15 6.29
N LEU A 140 -0.11 -8.80 5.56
CA LEU A 140 -0.05 -8.85 4.11
C LEU A 140 1.02 -9.83 3.65
N GLU A 141 0.74 -10.48 2.54
CA GLU A 141 1.73 -11.20 1.77
C GLU A 141 1.78 -10.64 0.35
N PHE A 142 2.93 -10.09 -0.03
CA PHE A 142 3.24 -9.67 -1.40
C PHE A 142 3.85 -10.85 -2.14
N PHE A 143 3.48 -11.01 -3.40
CA PHE A 143 3.95 -12.11 -4.24
C PHE A 143 4.32 -11.63 -5.64
N GLY A 144 5.16 -12.41 -6.31
CA GLY A 144 5.54 -12.18 -7.70
C GLY A 144 6.72 -13.06 -8.11
N TYR A 145 7.58 -12.55 -9.00
CA TYR A 145 8.65 -13.33 -9.62
C TYR A 145 9.94 -12.52 -9.75
N SER A 146 11.10 -13.18 -9.56
CA SER A 146 12.39 -12.59 -9.88
C SER A 146 12.62 -12.51 -11.40
N ALA A 147 13.61 -11.74 -11.83
CA ALA A 147 14.05 -11.67 -13.23
C ALA A 147 14.49 -13.05 -13.79
N ASN A 148 14.85 -13.97 -12.90
CA ASN A 148 15.18 -15.37 -13.23
C ASN A 148 13.97 -16.32 -13.08
N ASN A 149 12.75 -15.77 -13.10
CA ASN A 149 11.48 -16.50 -13.05
C ASN A 149 11.31 -17.39 -11.81
N ARG A 150 11.90 -16.98 -10.66
CA ARG A 150 11.71 -17.65 -9.38
C ARG A 150 10.60 -16.95 -8.58
N PRO A 151 9.69 -17.69 -7.92
CA PRO A 151 8.66 -17.06 -7.11
C PRO A 151 9.29 -16.27 -5.96
N VAL A 152 8.73 -15.10 -5.69
CA VAL A 152 9.11 -14.20 -4.59
C VAL A 152 7.90 -13.99 -3.70
N THR A 153 8.12 -14.05 -2.39
CA THR A 153 7.09 -13.80 -1.38
C THR A 153 7.68 -12.92 -0.28
N VAL A 154 6.97 -11.86 0.09
CA VAL A 154 7.35 -10.94 1.17
C VAL A 154 6.17 -10.76 2.11
N THR A 155 6.36 -11.10 3.37
CA THR A 155 5.32 -10.95 4.40
C THR A 155 5.55 -9.67 5.20
N VAL A 156 4.47 -8.92 5.42
CA VAL A 156 4.43 -7.77 6.34
C VAL A 156 3.35 -8.04 7.37
N LYS A 157 3.67 -7.79 8.64
CA LYS A 157 2.76 -8.06 9.77
C LYS A 157 2.40 -6.79 10.51
N ASP A 158 1.28 -6.86 11.20
CA ASP A 158 0.83 -5.86 12.16
C ASP A 158 0.70 -4.44 11.57
N VAL A 159 0.19 -4.35 10.32
CA VAL A 159 -0.10 -3.05 9.70
C VAL A 159 -1.36 -2.46 10.33
N VAL A 160 -1.17 -1.50 11.23
CA VAL A 160 -2.27 -0.89 11.99
C VAL A 160 -2.85 0.31 11.27
N SER A 161 -4.19 0.33 11.17
CA SER A 161 -4.97 1.49 10.73
C SER A 161 -5.95 1.89 11.83
N ARG A 162 -6.21 3.19 11.97
CA ARG A 162 -7.14 3.73 12.98
C ARG A 162 -7.99 4.83 12.37
N ALA A 163 -9.26 4.84 12.72
CA ALA A 163 -10.19 5.91 12.40
C ALA A 163 -10.84 6.42 13.69
N TYR A 164 -10.88 7.73 13.83
CA TYR A 164 -11.38 8.39 15.03
C TYR A 164 -12.63 9.22 14.70
N LYS A 165 -13.64 9.11 15.56
CA LYS A 165 -14.72 10.10 15.63
C LYS A 165 -14.10 11.40 16.15
N LEU A 166 -14.21 12.52 15.43
CA LEU A 166 -13.98 13.85 16.03
C LEU A 166 -15.29 14.64 16.07
N GLY A 167 -15.48 15.37 17.17
CA GLY A 167 -16.70 16.13 17.46
C GLY A 167 -17.81 15.29 18.07
N ASP A 168 -18.65 15.93 18.90
CA ASP A 168 -19.89 15.36 19.43
C ASP A 168 -21.10 15.76 18.58
#